data_AF-A0A9D3Q6P9-F1
#
_entry.id   AF-A0A9D3Q6P9-F1
#
_cell.length_a   1.000
_cell.length_b   1.000
_cell.length_c   1.000
_cell.angle_alpha   90.00
_cell.angle_beta   90.00
_cell.angle_gamma   90.00
#
_symmetry.space_group_name_H-M   'P 1'
#
loop_
_entity.id
_entity.type
_entity.pdbx_description
1 polymer ?
#
loop_
_entity_poly.entity_id
_entity_poly.type
_entity_poly.pdbx_seq_one_letter_code
_entity_poly.pdbx_strand_id
1 'polypeptide(L)'
;INHLSTSAAFDPPVLLFLPRSLISSTASLTGHKKQTTKMSEKKMSSSRKHHLKSLMLSIAKGLLEVEDREREEERVKYMAENCPPLSLPSSMQELQELCRQLHHKIDVIDEERYDLEMKVNKCAKEIEDMKIKVIDLKGKFKKPPLRKVRMSADAMLQALLGSRHKVTLDLRANLKQVKKEVKEEDKELRDVGDWRKNIEDKAGMDGRKKMFETEA
;
A
#
# COMPACT_ATOMS: atom_id res chain seq x y z
N ILE A 1 -44.59 -31.54 -3.97
CA ILE A 1 -43.62 -32.49 -4.56
C ILE A 1 -42.95 -31.75 -5.72
N ASN A 2 -41.63 -31.84 -5.80
CA ASN A 2 -40.69 -31.10 -6.67
C ASN A 2 -39.95 -29.98 -5.93
N HIS A 3 -39.03 -30.43 -5.08
CA HIS A 3 -37.87 -29.69 -4.64
C HIS A 3 -36.75 -29.91 -5.68
N LEU A 4 -36.33 -28.87 -6.38
CA LEU A 4 -35.02 -28.78 -7.07
C LEU A 4 -34.47 -27.41 -6.71
N SER A 5 -33.56 -27.29 -5.73
CA SER A 5 -32.13 -27.55 -5.80
C SER A 5 -31.43 -26.69 -6.86
N THR A 6 -30.89 -25.54 -6.45
CA THR A 6 -29.74 -24.91 -7.10
C THR A 6 -28.96 -24.16 -6.01
N SER A 7 -28.07 -24.89 -5.35
CA SER A 7 -27.03 -24.35 -4.49
C SER A 7 -25.94 -23.79 -5.40
N ALA A 8 -25.89 -22.46 -5.57
CA ALA A 8 -24.75 -21.79 -6.20
C ALA A 8 -23.54 -21.92 -5.27
N ALA A 9 -22.70 -22.90 -5.56
CA ALA A 9 -21.43 -23.09 -4.88
C ALA A 9 -20.52 -21.91 -5.21
N PHE A 10 -20.03 -21.24 -4.17
CA PHE A 10 -18.91 -20.32 -4.23
C PHE A 10 -17.65 -21.15 -4.56
N ASP A 11 -17.18 -21.09 -5.81
CA ASP A 11 -15.88 -21.65 -6.19
C ASP A 11 -14.76 -20.74 -5.64
N PRO A 12 -13.81 -21.27 -4.85
CA PRO A 12 -12.62 -20.52 -4.45
C PRO A 12 -11.58 -20.49 -5.59
N PRO A 13 -10.80 -19.41 -5.74
CA PRO A 13 -9.85 -19.29 -6.84
C PRO A 13 -8.69 -20.28 -6.67
N VAL A 14 -8.41 -20.96 -7.78
CA VAL A 14 -7.33 -21.93 -7.98
C VAL A 14 -5.98 -21.27 -7.68
N LEU A 15 -5.34 -21.69 -6.58
CA LEU A 15 -3.93 -21.39 -6.32
C LEU A 15 -3.07 -22.09 -7.36
N LEU A 16 -2.59 -21.32 -8.34
CA LEU A 16 -1.58 -21.76 -9.29
C LEU A 16 -0.28 -22.09 -8.54
N PHE A 17 -0.03 -23.39 -8.39
CA PHE A 17 1.22 -23.98 -7.97
C PHE A 17 2.35 -23.59 -8.94
N LEU A 18 3.34 -22.85 -8.45
CA LEU A 18 4.64 -22.69 -9.12
C LEU A 18 5.48 -23.98 -8.98
N PRO A 19 6.17 -24.43 -10.04
CA PRO A 19 6.93 -25.68 -10.00
C PRO A 19 8.22 -25.57 -9.18
N ARG A 20 8.42 -26.59 -8.36
CA ARG A 20 9.55 -26.82 -7.46
C ARG A 20 10.63 -27.58 -8.24
N SER A 21 11.62 -26.89 -8.83
CA SER A 21 12.79 -27.55 -9.42
C SER A 21 14.03 -26.66 -9.41
N LEU A 22 14.97 -26.97 -8.51
CA LEU A 22 16.40 -27.19 -8.78
C LEU A 22 17.18 -27.11 -7.47
N ILE A 23 17.34 -28.28 -6.84
CA ILE A 23 18.38 -28.54 -5.85
C ILE A 23 19.59 -28.99 -6.66
N SER A 24 20.68 -28.21 -6.63
CA SER A 24 21.99 -28.71 -7.05
C SER A 24 22.95 -28.62 -5.87
N SER A 25 23.44 -29.80 -5.49
CA SER A 25 24.51 -30.06 -4.55
C SER A 25 25.82 -29.43 -5.00
N THR A 26 26.51 -28.74 -4.08
CA THR A 26 27.95 -28.90 -3.91
C THR A 26 28.30 -28.70 -2.44
N ALA A 27 28.72 -29.78 -1.79
CA ALA A 27 29.35 -29.77 -0.48
C ALA A 27 30.79 -29.26 -0.61
N SER A 28 31.19 -28.35 0.27
CA SER A 28 32.60 -28.14 0.61
C SER A 28 32.69 -27.84 2.10
N LEU A 29 33.34 -28.77 2.79
CA LEU A 29 33.62 -28.76 4.22
C LEU A 29 34.92 -27.98 4.44
N THR A 30 34.85 -26.84 5.12
CA THR A 30 36.00 -26.25 5.81
C THR A 30 35.55 -25.79 7.20
N GLY A 31 36.05 -26.47 8.22
CA GLY A 31 35.60 -26.36 9.60
C GLY A 31 35.92 -25.01 10.21
N HIS A 32 34.90 -24.40 10.84
CA HIS A 32 35.07 -23.32 11.81
C HIS A 32 34.31 -23.68 13.11
N LYS A 33 35.10 -23.63 14.18
CA LYS A 33 34.80 -23.75 15.61
C LYS A 33 33.33 -23.45 15.97
N LYS A 34 32.55 -24.49 16.30
CA LYS A 34 31.19 -24.36 16.83
C LYS A 34 31.25 -23.79 18.25
N GLN A 35 31.11 -22.47 18.36
CA GLN A 35 30.67 -21.84 19.59
C GLN A 35 29.18 -22.19 19.74
N THR A 36 28.84 -22.98 20.75
CA THR A 36 27.47 -23.37 21.06
C THR A 36 26.71 -22.17 21.63
N THR A 37 26.32 -21.24 20.77
CA THR A 37 25.33 -20.23 21.13
C THR A 37 23.98 -20.93 21.16
N LYS A 38 23.36 -21.01 22.35
CA LYS A 38 21.94 -21.36 22.52
C LYS A 38 21.15 -20.69 21.39
N MET A 39 20.62 -21.48 20.46
CA MET A 39 19.66 -21.03 19.46
C MET A 39 18.36 -20.73 20.20
N SER A 40 18.30 -19.62 20.93
CA SER A 40 17.02 -18.98 21.20
C SER A 40 16.44 -18.72 19.81
N GLU A 41 15.37 -19.41 19.43
CA GLU A 41 14.68 -19.21 18.17
C GLU A 41 14.58 -17.71 17.89
N LYS A 42 15.44 -17.20 16.99
CA LYS A 42 15.53 -15.77 16.73
C LYS A 42 14.31 -15.40 15.92
N LYS A 43 13.22 -15.09 16.63
CA LYS A 43 12.00 -14.47 16.10
C LYS A 43 12.44 -13.40 15.11
N MET A 44 11.86 -13.41 13.91
CA MET A 44 12.27 -12.47 12.86
C MET A 44 12.34 -11.03 13.38
N SER A 45 13.37 -10.31 12.94
CA SER A 45 13.54 -8.88 13.25
C SER A 45 12.25 -8.10 12.93
N SER A 46 11.91 -7.15 13.80
CA SER A 46 10.75 -6.28 13.63
C SER A 46 10.74 -5.60 12.24
N SER A 47 11.91 -5.13 11.79
CA SER A 47 12.08 -4.53 10.47
C SER A 47 11.64 -5.46 9.33
N ARG A 48 12.05 -6.74 9.38
CA ARG A 48 11.64 -7.73 8.37
C ARG A 48 10.14 -8.00 8.42
N LYS A 49 9.53 -8.06 9.61
CA LYS A 49 8.07 -8.23 9.74
C LYS A 49 7.30 -7.04 9.15
N HIS A 50 7.75 -5.82 9.40
CA HIS A 50 7.12 -4.62 8.83
C HIS A 50 7.26 -4.58 7.31
N HIS A 51 8.44 -4.90 6.78
CA HIS A 51 8.65 -4.99 5.34
C HIS A 51 7.71 -6.01 4.69
N LEU A 52 7.59 -7.21 5.25
CA LEU A 52 6.65 -8.22 4.75
C LEU A 52 5.19 -7.76 4.83
N LYS A 53 4.76 -7.13 5.94
CA LYS A 53 3.40 -6.55 6.04
C LYS A 53 3.16 -5.50 4.94
N SER A 54 4.15 -4.65 4.68
CA SER A 54 4.05 -3.65 3.61
C SER A 54 3.93 -4.30 2.24
N LEU A 55 4.70 -5.35 1.95
CA LEU A 55 4.59 -6.10 0.70
C LEU A 55 3.23 -6.79 0.58
N MET A 56 2.75 -7.43 1.64
CA MET A 56 1.43 -8.06 1.66
C MET A 56 0.31 -7.07 1.37
N LEU A 57 0.35 -5.88 1.99
CA LEU A 57 -0.64 -4.83 1.72
C LEU A 57 -0.53 -4.27 0.30
N SER A 58 0.69 -4.13 -0.23
CA SER A 58 0.90 -3.69 -1.61
C SER A 58 0.33 -4.67 -2.62
N ILE A 59 0.53 -5.98 -2.39
CA ILE A 59 -0.03 -7.04 -3.23
C ILE A 59 -1.55 -7.08 -3.09
N ALA A 60 -2.07 -7.02 -1.86
CA ALA A 60 -3.52 -7.00 -1.61
C ALA A 60 -4.22 -5.82 -2.30
N LYS A 61 -3.59 -4.64 -2.32
CA LYS A 61 -4.10 -3.50 -3.08
C LYS A 61 -4.19 -3.79 -4.57
N GLY A 62 -3.14 -4.38 -5.15
CA GLY A 62 -3.14 -4.77 -6.56
C GLY A 62 -4.23 -5.80 -6.88
N LEU A 63 -4.47 -6.76 -5.99
CA LEU A 63 -5.54 -7.76 -6.16
C LEU A 63 -6.93 -7.12 -6.11
N LEU A 64 -7.17 -6.16 -5.21
CA LEU A 64 -8.44 -5.43 -5.15
C LEU A 64 -8.71 -4.63 -6.44
N GLU A 65 -7.69 -3.98 -7.00
CA GLU A 65 -7.80 -3.25 -8.27
C GLU A 65 -8.12 -4.19 -9.44
N VAL A 66 -7.53 -5.39 -9.46
CA VAL A 66 -7.84 -6.43 -10.45
C VAL A 66 -9.27 -6.93 -10.31
N GLU A 67 -9.71 -7.22 -9.08
CA GLU A 67 -11.07 -7.67 -8.80
C GLU A 67 -12.11 -6.60 -9.19
N ASP A 68 -11.87 -5.32 -8.88
CA ASP A 68 -12.78 -4.24 -9.25
C ASP A 68 -12.88 -4.08 -10.77
N ARG A 69 -11.77 -4.26 -11.51
CA ARG A 69 -11.79 -4.26 -12.98
C ARG A 69 -12.59 -5.45 -13.52
N GLU A 70 -12.37 -6.65 -12.99
CA GLU A 70 -13.10 -7.86 -13.41
C GLU A 70 -14.60 -7.74 -13.12
N ARG A 71 -14.98 -7.15 -11.99
CA ARG A 71 -16.38 -6.87 -11.64
C ARG A 71 -17.03 -5.92 -12.64
N GLU A 72 -16.33 -4.89 -13.11
CA GLU A 72 -16.85 -3.97 -14.12
C GLU A 72 -16.96 -4.65 -15.50
N GLU A 73 -15.96 -5.46 -15.88
CA GLU A 73 -16.00 -6.24 -17.12
C GLU A 73 -17.17 -7.23 -17.13
N GLU A 74 -17.40 -7.93 -16.02
CA GLU A 74 -18.54 -8.82 -15.85
C GLU A 74 -19.88 -8.07 -15.89
N ARG A 75 -19.96 -6.88 -15.26
CA ARG A 75 -21.14 -6.01 -15.35
C ARG A 75 -21.42 -5.61 -16.80
N VAL A 76 -20.41 -5.19 -17.55
CA VAL A 76 -20.56 -4.81 -18.97
C VAL A 76 -21.00 -6.00 -19.80
N LYS A 77 -20.40 -7.18 -19.58
CA LYS A 77 -20.78 -8.42 -20.28
C LYS A 77 -22.23 -8.81 -20.00
N TYR A 78 -22.63 -8.79 -18.72
CA TYR A 78 -24.01 -9.08 -18.31
C TYR A 78 -25.00 -8.08 -18.93
N MET A 79 -24.66 -6.79 -18.96
CA MET A 79 -25.50 -5.78 -19.61
C MET A 79 -25.60 -5.96 -21.12
N ALA A 80 -24.54 -6.37 -21.80
CA ALA A 80 -24.56 -6.65 -23.23
C ALA A 80 -25.48 -7.83 -23.59
N GLU A 81 -25.53 -8.86 -22.72
CA GLU A 81 -26.39 -10.03 -22.90
C GLU A 81 -27.87 -9.74 -22.57
N ASN A 82 -28.13 -9.02 -21.47
CA ASN A 82 -29.49 -8.82 -20.95
C ASN A 82 -30.19 -7.55 -21.47
N CYS A 83 -29.40 -6.54 -21.87
CA CYS A 83 -29.90 -5.27 -22.39
C CYS A 83 -29.08 -4.83 -23.61
N PRO A 84 -29.17 -5.57 -24.74
CA PRO A 84 -28.47 -5.21 -25.96
C PRO A 84 -28.99 -3.87 -26.52
N PRO A 85 -28.18 -3.16 -27.33
CA PRO A 85 -28.62 -1.94 -27.99
C PRO A 85 -29.94 -2.14 -28.74
N LEU A 86 -30.88 -1.20 -28.55
CA LEU A 86 -32.20 -1.26 -29.16
C LEU A 86 -32.09 -1.20 -30.69
N SER A 87 -32.61 -2.24 -31.35
CA SER A 87 -32.83 -2.26 -32.80
C SER A 87 -34.29 -1.92 -33.08
N LEU A 88 -34.54 -0.76 -33.68
CA LEU A 88 -35.89 -0.32 -34.00
C LEU A 88 -36.40 -1.05 -35.26
N PRO A 89 -37.55 -1.75 -35.19
CA PRO A 89 -38.14 -2.38 -36.36
C PRO A 89 -38.68 -1.31 -37.34
N SER A 90 -38.70 -1.64 -38.63
CA SER A 90 -39.13 -0.71 -39.68
C SER A 90 -40.64 -0.67 -39.87
N SER A 91 -41.38 -1.69 -39.43
CA SER A 91 -42.85 -1.73 -39.56
C SER A 91 -43.55 -1.17 -38.32
N MET A 92 -44.70 -0.51 -38.53
CA MET A 92 -45.49 0.07 -37.44
C MET A 92 -46.01 -1.00 -36.46
N GLN A 93 -46.40 -2.17 -36.97
CA GLN A 93 -46.96 -3.24 -36.15
C GLN A 93 -45.91 -3.88 -35.23
N GLU A 94 -44.71 -4.16 -35.76
CA GLU A 94 -43.59 -4.68 -34.96
C GLU A 94 -43.14 -3.66 -33.91
N LEU A 95 -43.18 -2.36 -34.24
CA LEU A 95 -42.83 -1.30 -33.28
C LEU A 95 -43.83 -1.25 -32.12
N GLN A 96 -45.13 -1.31 -32.40
CA GLN A 96 -46.14 -1.35 -31.34
C GLN A 96 -45.99 -2.58 -30.44
N GLU A 97 -45.66 -3.72 -31.03
CA GLU A 97 -45.45 -4.97 -30.30
C GLU A 97 -44.19 -4.89 -29.42
N LEU A 98 -43.08 -4.38 -29.95
CA LEU A 98 -41.86 -4.13 -29.18
C LEU A 98 -42.13 -3.21 -27.97
N CYS A 99 -42.90 -2.13 -28.15
CA CYS A 99 -43.26 -1.22 -27.06
C CYS A 99 -44.06 -1.93 -25.96
N ARG A 100 -45.02 -2.81 -26.30
CA ARG A 100 -45.77 -3.60 -25.32
C ARG A 100 -44.87 -4.57 -24.57
N GLN A 101 -43.97 -5.25 -25.28
CA GLN A 101 -43.02 -6.20 -24.70
C GLN A 101 -42.05 -5.50 -23.74
N LEU A 102 -41.51 -4.34 -24.11
CA LEU A 102 -40.63 -3.57 -23.24
C LEU A 102 -41.35 -3.07 -21.99
N HIS A 103 -42.59 -2.58 -22.12
CA HIS A 103 -43.39 -2.17 -20.97
C HIS A 103 -43.60 -3.33 -19.99
N HIS A 104 -44.01 -4.49 -20.48
CA HIS A 104 -44.20 -5.65 -19.62
C HIS A 104 -42.89 -6.10 -18.95
N LYS A 105 -41.76 -6.08 -19.67
CA LYS A 105 -40.44 -6.38 -19.11
C LYS A 105 -40.03 -5.40 -18.01
N ILE A 106 -40.35 -4.12 -18.16
CA ILE A 106 -40.06 -3.10 -17.13
C ILE A 106 -40.77 -3.46 -15.82
N ASP A 107 -42.05 -3.83 -15.89
CA ASP A 107 -42.82 -4.20 -14.70
C ASP A 107 -42.19 -5.40 -13.96
N VAL A 108 -41.82 -6.46 -14.70
CA VAL A 108 -41.18 -7.66 -14.13
C VAL A 108 -39.80 -7.34 -13.53
N ILE A 109 -38.96 -6.59 -14.24
CA ILE A 109 -37.61 -6.24 -13.77
C ILE A 109 -37.68 -5.33 -12.54
N ASP A 110 -38.65 -4.43 -12.45
CA ASP A 110 -38.78 -3.55 -11.28
C ASP A 110 -39.24 -4.34 -10.04
N GLU A 111 -40.11 -5.34 -10.21
CA GLU A 111 -40.46 -6.28 -9.13
C GLU A 111 -39.22 -7.06 -8.65
N GLU A 112 -38.44 -7.63 -9.57
CA GLU A 112 -37.20 -8.33 -9.23
C GLU A 112 -36.18 -7.41 -8.54
N ARG A 113 -36.05 -6.17 -9.02
CA ARG A 113 -35.19 -5.14 -8.41
C ARG A 113 -35.62 -4.84 -6.98
N TYR A 114 -36.93 -4.68 -6.75
CA TYR A 114 -37.47 -4.43 -5.43
C TYR A 114 -37.16 -5.59 -4.46
N ASP A 115 -37.35 -6.83 -4.89
CA ASP A 115 -37.04 -8.01 -4.09
C ASP A 115 -35.54 -8.13 -3.75
N LEU A 116 -34.67 -7.83 -4.71
CA LEU A 116 -33.22 -7.80 -4.49
C LEU A 116 -32.83 -6.69 -3.51
N GLU A 117 -33.39 -5.49 -3.66
CA GLU A 117 -33.17 -4.37 -2.75
C GLU A 117 -33.62 -4.72 -1.32
N MET A 118 -34.78 -5.36 -1.17
CA MET A 118 -35.28 -5.82 0.11
C MET A 118 -34.36 -6.86 0.77
N LYS A 119 -33.77 -7.79 -0.01
CA LYS A 119 -32.77 -8.75 0.49
C LYS A 119 -31.49 -8.04 0.95
N VAL A 120 -30.95 -7.13 0.14
CA VAL A 120 -29.77 -6.34 0.49
C VAL A 120 -29.99 -5.54 1.77
N ASN A 121 -31.15 -4.90 1.90
CA ASN A 121 -31.51 -4.13 3.09
C ASN A 121 -31.62 -4.99 4.37
N LYS A 122 -32.15 -6.22 4.25
CA LYS A 122 -32.15 -7.18 5.38
C LYS A 122 -30.73 -7.55 5.79
N CYS A 123 -29.89 -7.94 4.84
CA CYS A 123 -28.50 -8.28 5.10
C CYS A 123 -27.71 -7.09 5.70
N ALA A 124 -27.96 -5.86 5.21
CA ALA A 124 -27.31 -4.66 5.74
C ALA A 124 -27.69 -4.39 7.20
N LYS A 125 -28.97 -4.56 7.56
CA LYS A 125 -29.44 -4.47 8.95
C LYS A 125 -28.80 -5.53 9.84
N GLU A 126 -28.76 -6.78 9.38
CA GLU A 126 -28.10 -7.87 10.11
C GLU A 126 -26.61 -7.60 10.34
N ILE A 127 -25.91 -7.07 9.34
CA ILE A 127 -24.50 -6.67 9.46
C ILE A 127 -24.34 -5.57 10.50
N GLU A 128 -25.23 -4.57 10.52
CA GLU A 128 -25.17 -3.49 11.51
C GLU A 128 -25.42 -4.01 12.93
N ASP A 129 -26.42 -4.85 13.11
CA ASP A 129 -26.70 -5.50 14.40
C ASP A 129 -25.50 -6.33 14.86
N MET A 130 -24.85 -7.06 13.95
CA MET A 130 -23.64 -7.82 14.27
C MET A 130 -22.47 -6.90 14.62
N LYS A 131 -22.28 -5.79 13.91
CA LYS A 131 -21.23 -4.80 14.23
C LYS A 131 -21.42 -4.23 15.64
N ILE A 132 -22.66 -3.89 16.01
CA ILE A 132 -22.98 -3.42 17.37
C ILE A 132 -22.62 -4.48 18.40
N LYS A 133 -23.05 -5.73 18.20
CA LYS A 133 -22.70 -6.85 19.10
C LYS A 133 -21.19 -7.05 19.22
N VAL A 134 -20.45 -6.95 18.11
CA VAL A 134 -18.98 -7.04 18.13
C VAL A 134 -18.36 -5.92 18.96
N ILE A 135 -18.88 -4.68 18.87
CA ILE A 135 -18.42 -3.55 19.67
C ILE A 135 -18.70 -3.78 21.17
N ASP A 136 -19.90 -4.26 21.51
CA ASP A 136 -20.29 -4.53 22.90
C ASP A 136 -19.45 -5.67 23.51
N LEU A 137 -19.23 -6.75 22.76
CA LEU A 137 -18.44 -7.91 23.19
C LEU A 137 -16.95 -7.62 23.31
N LYS A 138 -16.39 -6.78 22.43
CA LYS A 138 -15.00 -6.32 22.52
C LYS A 138 -14.76 -5.43 23.76
N GLY A 139 -15.83 -5.16 24.52
CA GLY A 139 -15.89 -4.24 25.63
C GLY A 139 -15.98 -2.83 25.06
N LYS A 140 -16.87 -2.01 25.63
CA LYS A 140 -16.96 -0.56 25.39
C LYS A 140 -15.57 0.04 25.51
N PHE A 141 -14.83 0.12 24.41
CA PHE A 141 -13.57 0.84 24.30
C PHE A 141 -13.89 2.18 24.94
N LYS A 142 -13.26 2.53 26.08
CA LYS A 142 -13.53 3.81 26.74
C LYS A 142 -13.44 4.84 25.65
N LYS A 143 -14.59 5.42 25.25
CA LYS A 143 -14.67 6.38 24.14
C LYS A 143 -13.52 7.35 24.40
N PRO A 144 -12.47 7.39 23.54
CA PRO A 144 -11.35 8.27 23.79
C PRO A 144 -11.96 9.65 24.06
N PRO A 145 -11.69 10.28 25.22
CA PRO A 145 -12.40 11.49 25.62
C PRO A 145 -12.36 12.46 24.46
N LEU A 146 -13.52 13.00 24.09
CA LEU A 146 -13.66 13.87 22.92
C LEU A 146 -12.65 15.02 23.05
N ARG A 147 -11.51 14.89 22.36
CA ARG A 147 -10.51 15.96 22.32
C ARG A 147 -11.09 17.03 21.42
N LYS A 148 -11.06 18.28 21.86
CA LYS A 148 -11.41 19.43 21.02
C LYS A 148 -10.32 19.58 19.96
N VAL A 149 -10.47 18.84 18.86
CA VAL A 149 -9.57 18.92 17.71
C VAL A 149 -9.90 20.22 16.98
N ARG A 150 -9.02 21.21 17.11
CA ARG A 150 -9.04 22.40 16.26
C ARG A 150 -8.58 21.98 14.86
N MET A 151 -9.06 22.65 13.81
CA MET A 151 -8.61 22.37 12.44
C MET A 151 -7.09 22.30 12.39
N SER A 152 -6.53 21.26 11.77
CA SER A 152 -5.09 21.12 11.62
C SER A 152 -4.56 22.30 10.81
N ALA A 153 -3.34 22.75 11.11
CA ALA A 153 -2.70 23.83 10.35
C ALA A 153 -2.69 23.50 8.85
N ASP A 154 -2.49 22.24 8.50
CA ASP A 154 -2.49 21.74 7.13
C ASP A 154 -3.86 21.90 6.43
N ALA A 155 -4.96 21.56 7.13
CA ALA A 155 -6.31 21.74 6.58
C ALA A 155 -6.68 23.23 6.43
N MET A 156 -6.25 24.06 7.38
CA MET A 156 -6.46 25.51 7.31
C MET A 156 -5.64 26.15 6.20
N LEU A 157 -4.37 25.75 6.04
CA LEU A 157 -3.48 26.27 4.99
C LEU A 157 -3.89 25.80 3.59
N GLN A 158 -4.35 24.56 3.43
CA GLN A 158 -4.88 24.08 2.16
C GLN A 158 -6.17 24.79 1.76
N ALA A 159 -7.04 25.13 2.73
CA ALA A 159 -8.25 25.90 2.49
C ALA A 159 -7.97 27.38 2.15
N LEU A 160 -6.96 28.00 2.79
CA LEU A 160 -6.62 29.42 2.59
C LEU A 160 -5.70 29.68 1.39
N LEU A 161 -4.79 28.75 1.08
CA LEU A 161 -3.71 28.94 0.09
C LEU A 161 -3.84 28.02 -1.14
N GLY A 162 -4.85 27.14 -1.15
CA GLY A 162 -5.16 26.27 -2.28
C GLY A 162 -3.97 25.39 -2.71
N SER A 163 -3.81 25.22 -4.02
CA SER A 163 -2.78 24.35 -4.62
C SER A 163 -1.35 24.89 -4.51
N ARG A 164 -1.15 26.15 -4.13
CA ARG A 164 0.18 26.80 -4.15
C ARG A 164 1.10 26.38 -3.01
N HIS A 165 0.57 25.91 -1.88
CA HIS A 165 1.35 25.49 -0.71
C HIS A 165 0.96 24.08 -0.29
N LYS A 166 1.23 23.09 -1.15
CA LYS A 166 1.21 21.68 -0.74
C LYS A 166 2.53 21.35 -0.02
N VAL A 167 2.74 21.97 1.14
CA VAL A 167 3.79 21.55 2.06
C VAL A 167 3.26 20.30 2.76
N THR A 168 3.48 19.12 2.19
CA THR A 168 3.31 17.89 2.95
C THR A 168 4.25 17.99 4.14
N LEU A 169 3.71 18.28 5.32
CA LEU A 169 4.40 18.19 6.62
C LEU A 169 4.69 16.71 6.97
N ASP A 170 4.99 15.91 5.96
CA ASP A 170 5.64 14.63 6.14
C ASP A 170 7.00 14.94 6.75
N LEU A 171 7.22 14.41 7.95
CA LEU A 171 8.53 14.43 8.62
C LEU A 171 9.66 13.94 7.69
N ARG A 172 9.30 13.16 6.67
CA ARG A 172 10.17 12.60 5.64
C ARG A 172 10.67 13.65 4.63
N ALA A 173 9.89 14.68 4.33
CA ALA A 173 10.24 15.71 3.33
C ALA A 173 11.16 16.81 3.90
N ASN A 174 11.15 17.03 5.22
CA ASN A 174 11.97 18.06 5.88
C ASN A 174 13.37 17.57 6.30
N LEU A 175 13.63 16.26 6.28
CA LEU A 175 14.97 15.73 6.49
C LEU A 175 15.82 16.00 5.25
N LYS A 176 16.94 16.72 5.41
CA LYS A 176 17.91 16.97 4.32
C LYS A 176 18.27 15.64 3.64
N GLN A 177 17.87 15.48 2.39
CA GLN A 177 18.35 14.42 1.52
C GLN A 177 19.85 14.64 1.36
N VAL A 178 20.70 13.75 1.89
CA VAL A 178 22.12 13.74 1.55
C VAL A 178 22.19 13.35 0.09
N LYS A 179 22.22 14.36 -0.78
CA LYS A 179 22.54 14.23 -2.19
C LYS A 179 23.91 13.60 -2.26
N LYS A 180 23.97 12.30 -2.57
CA LYS A 180 25.16 11.72 -3.20
C LYS A 180 25.13 12.12 -4.68
N GLU A 181 25.14 13.43 -4.92
CA GLU A 181 25.32 13.98 -6.26
C GLU A 181 26.82 14.18 -6.45
N VAL A 182 27.37 13.31 -7.28
CA VAL A 182 28.67 13.50 -7.91
C VAL A 182 28.56 14.79 -8.73
N LYS A 183 29.56 15.66 -8.56
CA LYS A 183 29.94 16.81 -9.42
C LYS A 183 29.48 18.19 -8.90
N GLU A 184 30.48 19.08 -8.77
CA GLU A 184 30.44 20.52 -8.41
C GLU A 184 30.66 20.93 -6.93
N GLU A 185 31.31 20.10 -6.10
CA GLU A 185 31.86 20.55 -4.79
C GLU A 185 33.39 20.33 -4.68
N ASP A 186 34.09 20.25 -5.81
CA ASP A 186 35.53 19.92 -5.87
C ASP A 186 36.46 21.14 -5.61
N LYS A 187 35.89 22.32 -5.33
CA LYS A 187 36.66 23.54 -5.01
C LYS A 187 36.73 23.85 -3.52
N GLU A 188 35.72 23.52 -2.71
CA GLU A 188 35.75 23.77 -1.27
C GLU A 188 36.35 22.60 -0.46
N LEU A 189 36.43 21.39 -1.03
CA LEU A 189 37.10 20.25 -0.38
C LEU A 189 38.64 20.32 -0.43
N ARG A 190 39.24 21.16 -1.28
CA ARG A 190 40.72 21.29 -1.36
C ARG A 190 41.34 21.96 -0.15
N ASP A 191 40.58 22.77 0.59
CA ASP A 191 41.08 23.47 1.78
C ASP A 191 40.99 22.65 3.06
N VAL A 192 40.35 21.47 3.02
CA VAL A 192 40.30 20.51 4.15
C VAL A 192 41.08 19.25 3.80
N GLY A 193 42.31 19.44 3.31
CA GLY A 193 43.05 18.39 2.63
C GLY A 193 44.55 18.33 2.91
N ASP A 194 45.07 18.82 4.04
CA ASP A 194 46.34 18.27 4.58
C ASP A 194 46.62 18.72 6.04
N TRP A 195 46.29 17.89 7.02
CA TRP A 195 46.75 18.12 8.40
C TRP A 195 48.24 17.82 8.60
N ARG A 196 48.92 17.23 7.61
CA ARG A 196 50.33 16.84 7.68
C ARG A 196 51.25 18.05 7.46
N LYS A 197 50.87 18.96 6.57
CA LYS A 197 51.65 20.16 6.22
C LYS A 197 51.79 21.17 7.37
N ASN A 198 50.74 21.36 8.16
CA ASN A 198 50.74 22.29 9.30
C ASN A 198 51.61 21.81 10.50
N ILE A 199 51.92 20.51 10.56
CA ILE A 199 52.82 19.94 11.59
C ILE A 199 54.28 20.00 11.13
N GLU A 200 54.58 19.75 9.86
CA GLU A 200 55.95 19.84 9.31
C GLU A 200 56.49 21.28 9.32
N ASP A 201 55.64 22.28 9.03
CA ASP A 201 56.03 23.70 9.07
C ASP A 201 56.37 24.19 10.50
N LYS A 202 55.92 23.48 11.55
CA LYS A 202 56.27 23.77 12.96
C LYS A 202 57.36 22.87 13.52
N ALA A 203 57.74 21.80 12.84
CA ALA A 203 58.79 20.87 13.28
C ALA A 203 60.21 21.30 12.84
N GLY A 204 60.32 22.33 11.99
CA GLY A 204 61.59 22.80 11.39
C GLY A 204 62.43 23.78 12.21
N MET A 205 62.21 23.94 13.52
CA MET A 205 63.05 24.78 14.40
C MET A 205 64.07 23.97 15.21
N ASP A 206 64.66 22.92 14.65
CA ASP A 206 65.77 22.18 15.29
C ASP A 206 67.07 22.28 14.48
N GLY A 207 67.60 23.51 14.41
CA GLY A 207 68.85 23.84 13.75
C GLY A 207 69.79 24.63 14.68
N ARG A 208 70.55 23.91 15.51
CA ARG A 208 71.80 24.30 16.20
C ARG A 208 71.83 25.72 16.80
N LYS A 209 71.42 25.84 18.07
CA LYS A 209 71.88 26.91 18.97
C LYS A 209 73.42 26.80 19.09
N LYS A 210 74.14 27.67 18.37
CA LYS A 210 75.58 27.92 18.59
C LYS A 210 75.72 28.57 19.97
N MET A 211 76.09 27.79 20.98
CA MET A 211 76.72 28.29 22.19
C MET A 211 78.22 28.03 22.05
N PHE A 212 79.02 29.09 22.02
CA PHE A 212 80.43 29.05 22.40
C PHE A 212 80.73 30.36 23.15
N GLU A 213 81.33 30.22 24.33
CA GLU A 213 81.63 31.29 25.30
C GLU A 213 82.96 32.01 25.01
N THR A 214 83.13 33.17 25.66
CA THR A 214 84.36 33.98 25.96
C THR A 214 85.01 34.70 24.75
N GLU A 215 85.44 35.97 24.79
CA GLU A 215 85.94 36.86 25.84
C GLU A 215 85.95 38.33 25.33
N ALA A 216 85.58 39.31 26.17
CA ALA A 216 86.08 40.69 26.29
C ALA A 216 85.20 41.49 27.26
#